data_AF-A0A811QZ48-F1
#
_entry.id   AF-A0A811QZ48-F1
#
_cell.length_a   1.000
_cell.length_b   1.000
_cell.length_c   1.000
_cell.angle_alpha   90.00
_cell.angle_beta   90.00
_cell.angle_gamma   90.00
#
_symmetry.space_group_name_H-M   'P 1'
#
loop_
_entity.id
_entity.type
_entity.pdbx_description
1 polymer ?
#
loop_
_entity_poly.entity_id
_entity_poly.type
_entity_poly.pdbx_seq_one_letter_code
_entity_poly.pdbx_strand_id
1 'polypeptide(L)' 'MKTNVVAASKTVVALAAVVAKLLLLPFAGGGAALPASAATATGLGSNCTRRCGNISIPYPFGIELGCYHDTGFNLTCK' A
#
# COMPACT_ATOMS: atom_id res chain seq x y z
N MET A 1 -12.15 -42.76 42.61
CA MET A 1 -11.37 -41.99 41.62
C MET A 1 -11.25 -42.83 40.37
N LYS A 2 -11.88 -42.39 39.26
CA LYS A 2 -11.56 -42.77 37.87
C LYS A 2 -12.63 -42.15 36.95
N THR A 3 -12.18 -41.12 36.23
CA THR A 3 -12.42 -40.88 34.80
C THR A 3 -13.84 -41.15 34.28
N ASN A 4 -14.50 -40.19 33.64
CA ASN A 4 -14.15 -39.83 32.27
C ASN A 4 -14.90 -38.56 31.86
N VAL A 5 -14.13 -37.58 31.41
CA VAL A 5 -14.49 -36.24 30.90
C VAL A 5 -15.31 -36.32 29.57
N VAL A 6 -15.96 -37.45 29.27
CA VAL A 6 -16.60 -37.77 27.99
C VAL A 6 -18.08 -37.34 27.99
N ALA A 7 -18.33 -36.12 28.45
CA ALA A 7 -19.56 -35.40 28.12
C ALA A 7 -19.30 -33.89 28.08
N ALA A 8 -18.04 -33.47 27.88
CA ALA A 8 -17.77 -32.20 27.23
C ALA A 8 -18.38 -32.32 25.83
N SER A 9 -19.61 -31.83 25.71
CA SER A 9 -20.50 -31.96 24.56
C SER A 9 -19.68 -31.85 23.28
N LYS A 10 -19.87 -32.77 22.32
CA LYS A 10 -19.14 -32.75 21.04
C LYS A 10 -19.12 -31.34 20.41
N THR A 11 -20.17 -30.56 20.66
CA THR A 11 -20.31 -29.13 20.39
C THR A 11 -19.26 -28.25 21.04
N VAL A 12 -18.93 -28.42 22.33
CA VAL A 12 -17.89 -27.66 23.05
C VAL A 12 -16.50 -27.97 22.49
N VAL A 13 -16.19 -29.24 22.22
CA VAL A 13 -14.92 -29.63 21.61
C VAL A 13 -14.81 -29.09 20.18
N ALA A 14 -15.90 -29.16 19.41
CA ALA A 14 -15.96 -28.60 18.06
C ALA A 14 -15.82 -27.06 18.08
N LEU A 15 -16.50 -26.37 19.00
CA LEU A 15 -16.41 -24.92 19.17
C LEU A 15 -14.99 -24.49 19.55
N ALA A 16 -14.35 -25.18 20.49
CA ALA A 16 -12.97 -24.91 20.88
C ALA A 16 -11.99 -25.12 19.70
N ALA A 17 -12.18 -26.17 18.90
CA ALA A 17 -11.38 -26.42 17.71
C ALA A 17 -11.60 -25.36 16.61
N VAL A 18 -12.83 -24.88 16.43
CA VAL A 18 -13.15 -23.80 15.47
C VAL A 18 -12.51 -22.48 15.92
N VAL A 19 -12.61 -22.12 17.20
CA VAL A 19 -11.99 -20.90 17.74
C VAL A 19 -10.46 -20.97 17.62
N ALA A 20 -9.85 -22.10 17.96
CA ALA A 20 -8.41 -22.28 17.82
C ALA A 20 -7.96 -22.15 16.36
N LYS A 21 -8.70 -22.74 15.40
CA LYS A 21 -8.42 -22.55 13.97
C LYS A 21 -8.56 -21.10 13.53
N LEU A 22 -9.61 -20.40 13.96
CA LEU A 22 -9.83 -18.98 13.66
C LEU A 22 -8.69 -18.09 14.20
N LEU A 23 -8.16 -18.41 15.37
CA LEU A 23 -7.02 -17.70 15.98
C LEU A 23 -5.70 -17.95 15.25
N LEU A 24 -5.56 -19.13 14.62
CA LEU A 24 -4.37 -19.54 13.88
C LEU A 24 -4.39 -19.10 12.39
N LEU A 25 -5.50 -18.55 11.92
CA LEU A 25 -5.57 -17.99 10.55
C LEU A 25 -4.74 -16.69 10.52
N PRO A 26 -3.73 -16.59 9.62
CA PRO A 26 -3.05 -15.33 9.41
C PRO A 26 -4.08 -14.34 8.87
N PHE A 27 -4.27 -13.21 9.56
CA PHE A 27 -5.02 -12.09 9.01
C PHE A 27 -4.32 -11.71 7.70
N ALA A 28 -4.89 -12.13 6.57
CA ALA A 28 -4.57 -11.59 5.26
C ALA A 28 -5.17 -10.17 5.19
N GLY A 29 -4.79 -9.32 6.15
CA GLY A 29 -4.84 -7.89 6.00
C GLY A 29 -3.85 -7.58 4.90
N GLY A 30 -4.36 -7.49 3.69
CA GLY A 30 -3.64 -7.03 2.51
C GLY A 30 -3.18 -5.61 2.74
N GLY A 31 -2.09 -5.46 3.49
CA GLY A 31 -1.18 -4.34 3.33
C GLY A 31 -0.59 -4.52 1.94
N ALA A 32 -1.28 -4.01 0.92
CA ALA A 32 -0.62 -3.66 -0.31
C ALA A 32 0.42 -2.61 0.08
N ALA A 33 1.64 -3.06 0.34
CA ALA A 33 2.80 -2.24 0.10
C ALA A 33 2.74 -1.96 -1.40
N LEU A 34 2.05 -0.88 -1.76
CA LEU A 34 2.20 -0.25 -3.05
C LEU A 34 3.71 -0.08 -3.19
N PRO A 35 4.34 -0.63 -4.24
CA PRO A 35 5.68 -0.17 -4.56
C PRO A 35 5.54 1.35 -4.64
N ALA A 36 6.37 2.08 -3.87
CA ALA A 36 6.59 3.47 -4.16
C ALA A 36 7.05 3.48 -5.61
N SER A 37 6.13 3.77 -6.52
CA SER A 37 6.43 3.98 -7.92
C SER A 37 7.41 5.13 -7.89
N ALA A 38 8.70 4.80 -8.00
CA ALA A 38 9.69 5.77 -8.40
C ALA A 38 9.15 6.28 -9.73
N ALA A 39 8.54 7.47 -9.70
CA ALA A 39 8.02 8.11 -10.87
C ALA A 39 9.22 8.20 -11.80
N THR A 40 9.27 7.30 -12.78
CA THR A 40 10.15 7.44 -13.91
C THR A 40 9.74 8.77 -14.49
N ALA A 41 10.55 9.80 -14.23
CA ALA A 41 10.41 11.11 -14.82
C ALA A 41 10.79 10.97 -16.30
N THR A 42 10.08 10.12 -17.04
CA THR A 42 9.93 10.20 -18.48
C THR A 42 8.93 11.33 -18.75
N GLY A 43 9.25 12.50 -18.23
CA GLY A 43 8.65 13.75 -18.67
C GLY A 43 9.15 13.96 -20.08
N LEU A 44 8.20 14.02 -21.00
CA LEU A 44 8.38 14.24 -22.42
C LEU A 44 9.40 15.37 -22.65
N GLY A 45 10.52 15.04 -23.27
CA GLY A 45 11.62 15.97 -23.52
C GLY A 45 12.80 15.74 -22.59
N SER A 46 13.90 15.25 -23.14
CA SER A 46 15.24 15.19 -22.52
C SER A 46 15.79 16.55 -22.06
N ASN A 47 14.97 17.61 -22.06
CA ASN A 47 15.33 18.98 -21.73
C ASN A 47 14.45 19.62 -20.64
N CYS A 48 13.48 18.90 -20.07
CA CYS A 48 12.66 19.46 -18.99
C CYS A 48 13.37 19.46 -17.63
N THR A 49 13.34 20.60 -16.93
CA THR A 49 13.78 20.70 -15.53
C THR A 49 12.81 19.98 -14.61
N ARG A 50 13.29 18.93 -13.94
CA ARG A 50 12.48 18.07 -13.05
C ARG A 50 12.87 18.15 -11.59
N ARG A 51 13.72 19.11 -11.22
CA ARG A 51 14.06 19.40 -9.82
C ARG A 51 14.00 20.88 -9.53
N CYS A 52 13.58 21.20 -8.32
CA CYS A 52 13.64 22.54 -7.73
C CYS A 52 14.25 22.38 -6.33
N GLY A 53 15.47 22.87 -6.15
CA GLY A 53 16.27 22.58 -4.95
C GLY A 53 16.41 21.07 -4.70
N ASN A 54 16.00 20.62 -3.51
CA ASN A 54 16.06 19.20 -3.13
C ASN A 54 14.80 18.38 -3.49
N ILE A 55 13.82 18.99 -4.18
CA ILE A 55 12.55 18.34 -4.50
C ILE A 55 12.59 17.82 -5.93
N SER A 56 12.16 16.58 -6.13
CA SER A 56 11.89 16.04 -7.46
C SER A 56 10.45 16.34 -7.82
N ILE A 57 10.26 17.01 -8.94
CA ILE A 57 8.94 17.26 -9.51
C ILE A 57 8.57 15.95 -10.25
N PRO A 58 7.37 15.36 -10.12
CA PRO A 58 6.82 14.26 -10.93
C PRO A 58 5.97 14.80 -12.11
N TYR A 59 5.80 14.07 -13.22
CA TYR A 59 4.77 14.40 -14.21
C TYR A 59 3.43 14.10 -13.52
N PRO A 60 2.34 14.89 -13.68
CA PRO A 60 2.04 15.91 -14.69
C PRO A 60 2.61 17.33 -14.47
N PHE A 61 3.42 17.58 -13.45
CA PHE A 61 3.91 18.91 -13.08
C PHE A 61 5.22 19.31 -13.78
N GLY A 62 5.41 20.61 -14.01
CA GLY A 62 6.59 21.15 -14.67
C GLY A 62 6.72 22.66 -14.55
N ILE A 63 7.94 23.17 -14.66
CA ILE A 63 8.26 24.61 -14.51
C ILE A 63 8.19 25.33 -15.86
N GLU A 64 8.63 24.63 -16.91
CA GLU A 64 8.82 25.17 -18.25
C GLU A 64 7.63 24.86 -19.16
N LEU A 65 7.41 25.70 -20.17
CA LEU A 65 6.40 25.48 -21.21
C LEU A 65 6.65 24.14 -21.91
N GLY A 66 5.60 23.33 -22.03
CA GLY A 66 5.67 21.99 -22.62
C GLY A 66 6.18 20.89 -21.67
N CYS A 67 6.59 21.24 -20.44
CA CYS A 67 7.07 20.28 -19.44
C CYS A 67 6.04 19.92 -18.35
N TYR A 68 4.82 20.45 -18.46
CA TYR A 68 3.67 20.15 -17.62
C TYR A 68 2.48 19.73 -18.50
N HIS A 69 1.52 19.00 -17.94
CA HIS A 69 0.36 18.48 -18.68
C HIS A 69 -0.60 19.58 -19.15
N ASP A 70 -0.96 20.48 -18.22
CA ASP A 70 -1.89 21.61 -18.46
C ASP A 70 -1.50 22.83 -17.62
N THR A 71 -2.07 24.00 -17.91
CA THR A 71 -1.77 25.28 -17.24
C THR A 71 -1.89 25.23 -15.71
N GLY A 72 -2.75 24.37 -15.15
CA GLY A 72 -2.87 24.16 -13.70
C GLY A 72 -1.72 23.36 -13.06
N PHE A 73 -0.86 22.75 -13.86
CA PHE A 73 0.29 21.96 -13.42
C PHE A 73 1.63 22.72 -13.58
N ASN A 74 1.58 24.00 -13.96
CA ASN A 74 2.76 24.85 -14.04
C ASN A 74 3.23 25.26 -12.64
N LEU A 75 4.48 24.92 -12.32
CA LEU A 75 5.12 25.25 -11.05
C LEU A 75 6.07 26.43 -11.21
N THR A 76 6.21 27.23 -10.16
CA THR A 76 7.28 28.23 -10.05
C THR A 76 8.30 27.77 -9.01
N CYS A 77 9.58 27.70 -9.36
CA CYS A 77 10.66 27.47 -8.40
C CYS A 77 11.06 28.81 -7.76
N LYS A 78 11.29 28.82 -6.44
CA LYS A 78 11.66 30.01 -5.66
C LYS A 78 13.02 29.80 -5.04
#